data_AF-A0A7W7WTF2-F1
#
_entry.id   AF-A0A7W7WTF2-F1
#
_cell.length_a   1.000
_cell.length_b   1.000
_cell.length_c   1.000
_cell.angle_alpha   90.00
_cell.angle_beta   90.00
_cell.angle_gamma   90.00
#
_symmetry.space_group_name_H-M   'P 1'
#
loop_
_entity.id
_entity.type
_entity.pdbx_description
1 polymer ?
#
loop_
_entity_poly.entity_id
_entity_poly.type
_entity_poly.pdbx_seq_one_letter_code
_entity_poly.pdbx_strand_id
1 'polypeptide(L)'
;MSGSIVRPYGDTTGDGMVQMSFTLPVPHDKRAEGAALQLAGKMGMDPAMLVHAKQMGDGFTFFVVYGRVNHLVDLSAVQVVERDFPLLSAKEVNALVKQRLRRKLSVVGACIGTDAHTVGIDAILNVKGIAGEKGLEYYRELKVTNLGAQVSVPDLVEAARAERADAVLVSQVVTQRDAHLHNTREMSAAFREAMPAGRRPLLIVGGPRFDEKMTGELGVDRIFGRGTTPSEVASYLVHALVAQKVKASA
;
A
#
# COMPACT_ATOMS: atom_id res chain seq x y z
N MET A 1 -32.27 -1.93 -4.62
CA MET A 1 -31.60 -3.24 -4.81
C MET A 1 -30.95 -3.62 -3.49
N SER A 2 -31.48 -4.62 -2.80
CA SER A 2 -31.12 -5.01 -1.43
C SER A 2 -30.22 -6.25 -1.40
N GLY A 3 -29.27 -6.35 -2.33
CA GLY A 3 -28.31 -7.45 -2.38
C GLY A 3 -26.89 -6.89 -2.42
N SER A 4 -26.03 -7.33 -1.49
CA SER A 4 -24.58 -7.12 -1.55
C SER A 4 -23.93 -7.90 -2.69
N ILE A 5 -24.67 -8.80 -3.35
CA ILE A 5 -24.22 -9.60 -4.48
C ILE A 5 -24.28 -8.77 -5.77
N VAL A 6 -23.13 -8.58 -6.41
CA VAL A 6 -22.99 -7.92 -7.72
C VAL A 6 -22.41 -8.86 -8.77
N ARG A 7 -22.70 -8.54 -10.04
CA ARG A 7 -22.25 -9.29 -11.23
C ARG A 7 -21.71 -8.30 -12.27
N PRO A 8 -20.65 -8.64 -13.01
CA PRO A 8 -20.17 -7.81 -14.13
C PRO A 8 -21.27 -7.59 -15.18
N TYR A 9 -21.17 -6.49 -15.92
CA TYR A 9 -22.05 -6.20 -17.05
C TYR A 9 -21.23 -5.81 -18.28
N GLY A 10 -21.69 -6.20 -19.47
CA GLY A 10 -21.13 -5.78 -20.76
C GLY A 10 -22.07 -4.87 -21.54
N ASP A 11 -23.33 -5.27 -21.68
CA ASP A 11 -24.36 -4.57 -22.46
C ASP A 11 -25.61 -4.29 -21.61
N THR A 12 -26.08 -5.29 -20.85
CA THR A 12 -27.26 -5.16 -19.98
C THR A 12 -26.92 -5.49 -18.53
N THR A 13 -27.55 -4.79 -17.58
CA THR A 13 -27.29 -4.98 -16.15
C THR A 13 -27.50 -6.44 -15.74
N GLY A 14 -26.43 -7.09 -15.26
CA GLY A 14 -26.47 -8.47 -14.76
C GLY A 14 -26.26 -9.56 -15.82
N ASP A 15 -25.91 -9.20 -17.06
CA ASP A 15 -25.60 -10.18 -18.13
C ASP A 15 -24.38 -11.06 -17.82
N GLY A 16 -23.49 -10.62 -16.92
CA GLY A 16 -22.29 -11.36 -16.52
C GLY A 16 -21.16 -11.29 -17.53
N MET A 17 -21.27 -10.45 -18.56
CA MET A 17 -20.32 -10.39 -19.65
C MET A 17 -19.00 -9.75 -19.19
N VAL A 18 -17.90 -10.44 -19.50
CA VAL A 18 -16.53 -9.97 -19.24
C VAL A 18 -15.68 -10.22 -20.48
N GLN A 19 -14.76 -9.29 -20.74
CA GLN A 19 -13.64 -9.50 -21.67
C GLN A 19 -12.40 -9.89 -20.85
N MET A 20 -11.75 -10.97 -21.25
CA MET A 20 -10.46 -11.38 -20.70
C MET A 20 -9.44 -11.52 -21.84
N SER A 21 -8.20 -11.09 -21.60
CA SER A 21 -7.08 -11.31 -22.52
C SER A 21 -5.93 -12.01 -21.81
N PHE A 22 -5.24 -12.88 -22.55
CA PHE A 22 -4.11 -13.66 -22.04
C PHE A 22 -3.27 -14.21 -23.20
N THR A 23 -2.07 -14.68 -22.90
CA THR A 23 -1.16 -15.29 -23.87
C THR A 23 -0.89 -16.73 -23.46
N LEU A 24 -0.93 -17.66 -24.41
CA LEU A 24 -0.46 -19.04 -24.19
C LEU A 24 0.86 -19.27 -24.96
N PRO A 25 1.80 -20.05 -24.39
CA PRO A 25 3.05 -20.45 -25.05
C PRO A 25 2.79 -21.58 -26.05
N VAL A 26 1.93 -21.32 -27.04
CA VAL A 26 1.64 -22.22 -28.16
C VAL A 26 1.63 -21.42 -29.49
N PRO A 27 2.06 -22.03 -30.61
CA PRO A 27 1.92 -21.44 -31.94
C PRO A 27 0.45 -21.13 -32.28
N HIS A 28 0.23 -20.20 -33.21
CA HIS A 28 -1.12 -19.81 -33.59
C HIS A 28 -1.74 -20.85 -34.53
N ASP A 29 -2.45 -21.81 -33.95
CA ASP A 29 -3.19 -22.86 -34.65
C ASP A 29 -4.56 -23.12 -34.02
N LYS A 30 -5.32 -24.08 -34.57
CA LYS A 30 -6.64 -24.45 -34.04
C LYS A 30 -6.60 -25.06 -32.64
N ARG A 31 -5.49 -25.70 -32.26
CA ARG A 31 -5.31 -26.22 -30.89
C ARG A 31 -5.16 -25.06 -29.90
N ALA A 32 -4.48 -23.99 -30.31
CA ALA A 32 -4.31 -22.77 -29.53
C ALA A 32 -5.65 -22.06 -29.28
N GLU A 33 -6.49 -21.92 -30.31
CA GLU A 33 -7.86 -21.38 -30.18
C GLU A 33 -8.70 -22.22 -29.20
N GLY A 34 -8.67 -23.56 -29.34
CA GLY A 34 -9.38 -24.47 -28.45
C GLY A 34 -8.86 -24.45 -27.01
N ALA A 35 -7.54 -24.34 -26.82
CA ALA A 35 -6.92 -24.21 -25.50
C ALA A 35 -7.32 -22.92 -24.79
N ALA A 36 -7.44 -21.80 -25.54
CA ALA A 36 -7.90 -20.53 -25.01
C ALA A 36 -9.35 -20.62 -24.50
N LEU A 37 -10.25 -21.21 -25.29
CA LEU A 37 -11.65 -21.44 -24.88
C LEU A 37 -11.76 -22.40 -23.70
N GLN A 38 -10.97 -23.48 -23.68
CA GLN A 38 -10.95 -24.43 -22.57
C GLN A 38 -10.47 -23.76 -21.27
N LEU A 39 -9.44 -22.90 -21.35
CA LEU A 39 -8.96 -22.16 -20.19
C LEU A 39 -10.02 -21.17 -19.68
N ALA A 40 -10.66 -20.43 -20.58
CA ALA A 40 -11.75 -19.52 -20.23
C ALA A 40 -12.92 -20.26 -19.54
N GLY A 41 -13.32 -21.42 -20.04
CA GLY A 41 -14.32 -22.28 -19.40
C GLY A 41 -13.91 -22.71 -17.99
N LYS A 42 -12.65 -23.10 -17.78
CA LYS A 42 -12.10 -23.43 -16.44
C LYS A 42 -12.08 -22.23 -15.48
N MET A 43 -12.03 -21.01 -16.01
CA MET A 43 -12.14 -19.76 -15.24
C MET A 43 -13.60 -19.35 -14.97
N GLY A 44 -14.57 -20.18 -15.36
CA GLY A 44 -15.99 -19.96 -15.09
C GLY A 44 -16.70 -19.09 -16.13
N MET A 45 -16.14 -18.94 -17.34
CA MET A 45 -16.80 -18.29 -18.46
C MET A 45 -17.61 -19.30 -19.29
N ASP A 46 -18.94 -19.14 -19.34
CA ASP A 46 -19.83 -20.03 -20.08
C ASP A 46 -21.11 -19.29 -20.60
N PRO A 47 -21.31 -19.18 -21.93
CA PRO A 47 -20.38 -19.59 -22.99
C PRO A 47 -19.18 -18.64 -23.07
N ALA A 48 -18.02 -19.19 -23.41
CA ALA A 48 -16.83 -18.43 -23.80
C ALA A 48 -16.73 -18.33 -25.33
N MET A 49 -16.36 -17.16 -25.82
CA MET A 49 -16.24 -16.82 -27.24
C MET A 49 -14.89 -16.18 -27.51
N LEU A 50 -14.10 -16.81 -28.37
CA LEU A 50 -12.82 -16.26 -28.81
C LEU A 50 -13.09 -15.18 -29.86
N VAL A 51 -12.69 -13.93 -29.58
CA VAL A 51 -12.92 -12.79 -30.48
C VAL A 51 -11.64 -12.33 -31.18
N HIS A 52 -10.47 -12.65 -30.63
CA HIS A 52 -9.19 -12.31 -31.23
C HIS A 52 -8.13 -13.34 -30.88
N ALA A 53 -7.32 -13.72 -31.87
CA ALA A 53 -6.12 -14.52 -31.68
C ALA A 53 -5.00 -13.93 -32.56
N LYS A 54 -3.82 -13.72 -31.98
CA LYS A 54 -2.68 -13.13 -32.68
C LYS A 54 -1.38 -13.78 -32.23
N GLN A 55 -0.58 -14.24 -33.19
CA GLN A 55 0.75 -14.75 -32.90
C GLN A 55 1.68 -13.64 -32.35
N MET A 56 2.43 -13.98 -31.31
CA MET A 56 3.38 -13.09 -30.63
C MET A 56 4.78 -13.71 -30.69
N GLY A 57 5.49 -13.50 -31.80
CA GLY A 57 6.79 -14.16 -32.03
C GLY A 57 6.65 -15.68 -32.22
N ASP A 58 7.74 -16.40 -32.00
CA ASP A 58 7.78 -17.85 -32.20
C ASP A 58 7.23 -18.58 -30.97
N GLY A 59 6.16 -19.35 -31.15
CA GLY A 59 5.62 -20.23 -30.12
C GLY A 59 4.71 -19.58 -29.06
N PHE A 60 4.23 -18.35 -29.27
CA PHE A 60 3.24 -17.72 -28.39
C PHE A 60 2.07 -17.14 -29.18
N THR A 61 0.88 -17.20 -28.58
CA THR A 61 -0.34 -16.61 -29.15
C THR A 61 -1.10 -15.85 -28.08
N PHE A 62 -1.42 -14.59 -28.37
CA PHE A 62 -2.27 -13.72 -27.57
C PHE A 62 -3.73 -13.91 -27.97
N PHE A 63 -4.62 -13.97 -26.98
CA PHE A 63 -6.05 -14.18 -27.17
C PHE A 63 -6.86 -13.10 -26.46
N VAL A 64 -8.02 -12.78 -27.02
CA VAL A 64 -9.10 -12.05 -26.34
C VAL A 64 -10.35 -12.91 -26.40
N VAL A 65 -10.95 -13.15 -25.24
CA VAL A 65 -12.15 -13.96 -25.06
C VAL A 65 -13.22 -13.10 -24.39
N TYR A 66 -14.44 -13.16 -24.93
CA TYR A 66 -15.65 -12.64 -24.30
C TYR A 66 -16.49 -13.78 -23.77
N GLY A 67 -17.19 -13.57 -22.67
CA GLY A 67 -18.11 -14.59 -22.18
C GLY A 67 -18.76 -14.21 -20.87
N ARG A 68 -19.80 -14.96 -20.54
CA ARG A 68 -20.55 -14.76 -19.30
C ARG A 68 -19.84 -15.47 -18.15
N VAL A 69 -19.50 -14.73 -17.10
CA VAL A 69 -18.87 -15.28 -15.89
C VAL A 69 -19.94 -15.76 -14.91
N ASN A 70 -19.78 -16.98 -14.40
CA ASN A 70 -20.70 -17.59 -13.44
C ASN A 70 -20.46 -17.14 -12.00
N HIS A 71 -19.27 -16.62 -11.70
CA HIS A 71 -18.90 -16.12 -10.39
C HIS A 71 -19.63 -14.81 -10.05
N LEU A 72 -20.04 -14.70 -8.79
CA LEU A 72 -20.68 -13.52 -8.22
C LEU A 72 -19.73 -12.88 -7.20
N VAL A 73 -19.84 -11.57 -7.01
CA VAL A 73 -19.06 -10.84 -6.01
C VAL A 73 -19.99 -10.45 -4.86
N ASP A 74 -19.71 -10.94 -3.66
CA ASP A 74 -20.41 -10.50 -2.45
C ASP A 74 -19.67 -9.34 -1.81
N LEU A 75 -20.22 -8.14 -1.96
CA LEU A 75 -19.69 -6.92 -1.34
C LEU A 75 -19.65 -7.01 0.19
N SER A 76 -20.46 -7.86 0.83
CA SER A 76 -20.42 -8.05 2.28
C SER A 76 -19.18 -8.83 2.75
N ALA A 77 -18.60 -9.65 1.87
CA ALA A 77 -17.36 -10.36 2.12
C ALA A 77 -16.11 -9.53 1.72
N VAL A 78 -16.31 -8.38 1.06
CA VAL A 78 -15.20 -7.51 0.67
C VAL A 78 -14.65 -6.82 1.92
N GLN A 79 -13.43 -7.19 2.28
CA GLN A 79 -12.72 -6.57 3.39
C GLN A 79 -11.84 -5.42 2.88
N VAL A 80 -12.30 -4.19 3.07
CA VAL A 80 -11.53 -2.97 2.82
C VAL A 80 -10.98 -2.43 4.14
N VAL A 81 -9.75 -1.92 4.14
CA VAL A 81 -9.29 -1.08 5.24
C VAL A 81 -9.86 0.31 5.00
N GLU A 82 -10.98 0.62 5.64
CA GLU A 82 -11.51 1.97 5.61
C GLU A 82 -10.59 2.91 6.38
N ARG A 83 -10.47 4.15 5.91
CA ARG A 83 -9.70 5.18 6.59
C ARG A 83 -10.36 5.50 7.94
N ASP A 84 -9.66 5.19 9.02
CA ASP A 84 -10.07 5.34 10.42
C ASP A 84 -9.74 6.71 11.02
N PHE A 85 -9.24 7.64 10.20
CA PHE A 85 -8.89 9.01 10.58
C PHE A 85 -9.43 10.06 9.59
N PRO A 86 -9.72 11.29 10.05
CA PRO A 86 -10.12 12.37 9.16
C PRO A 86 -8.94 12.84 8.31
N LEU A 87 -9.19 13.27 7.07
CA LEU A 87 -8.19 14.03 6.31
C LEU A 87 -8.13 15.45 6.80
N LEU A 88 -6.91 15.92 7.05
CA LEU A 88 -6.61 17.24 7.51
C LEU A 88 -5.83 17.99 6.45
N SER A 89 -6.17 19.26 6.26
CA SER A 89 -5.35 20.20 5.52
C SER A 89 -4.03 20.47 6.25
N ALA A 90 -3.02 20.97 5.51
CA ALA A 90 -1.74 21.35 6.12
C ALA A 90 -1.91 22.41 7.23
N LYS A 91 -2.89 23.30 7.12
CA LYS A 91 -3.19 24.30 8.16
C LYS A 91 -3.71 23.63 9.43
N GLU A 92 -4.61 22.65 9.31
CA GLU A 92 -5.17 21.91 10.44
C GLU A 92 -4.13 21.04 11.12
N VAL A 93 -3.29 20.34 10.35
CA VAL A 93 -2.15 19.55 10.89
C VAL A 93 -1.25 20.44 11.73
N ASN A 94 -0.80 21.59 11.18
CA ASN A 94 0.06 22.51 11.92
C ASN A 94 -0.64 23.05 13.18
N ALA A 95 -1.91 23.45 13.08
CA ALA A 95 -2.65 23.97 14.24
C ALA A 95 -2.75 22.93 15.37
N LEU A 96 -3.09 21.68 15.04
CA LEU A 96 -3.24 20.61 16.04
C LEU A 96 -1.91 20.24 16.69
N VAL A 97 -0.85 20.07 15.91
CA VAL A 97 0.49 19.78 16.46
C VAL A 97 0.94 20.89 17.40
N LYS A 98 0.82 22.15 16.97
CA LYS A 98 1.21 23.30 17.79
C LYS A 98 0.44 23.39 19.11
N GLN A 99 -0.89 23.26 19.05
CA GLN A 99 -1.75 23.39 20.22
C GLN A 99 -1.55 22.27 21.24
N ARG A 100 -1.38 21.04 20.76
CA ARG A 100 -1.42 19.84 21.60
C ARG A 100 -0.04 19.31 21.97
N LEU A 101 0.90 19.28 21.03
CA LEU A 101 2.24 18.75 21.27
C LEU A 101 3.18 19.84 21.82
N ARG A 102 2.92 21.12 21.50
CA ARG A 102 3.72 22.30 21.92
C ARG A 102 5.20 22.23 21.53
N ARG A 103 5.53 21.36 20.58
CA ARG A 103 6.82 21.22 19.89
C ARG A 103 6.54 20.62 18.51
N LYS A 104 7.55 20.66 17.63
CA LYS A 104 7.45 19.97 16.35
C LYS A 104 7.31 18.46 16.54
N LEU A 105 6.51 17.84 15.69
CA LEU A 105 6.40 16.39 15.57
C LEU A 105 7.60 15.89 14.76
N SER A 106 8.42 15.04 15.36
CA SER A 106 9.66 14.53 14.76
C SER A 106 9.39 13.25 13.97
N VAL A 107 9.73 13.25 12.68
CA VAL A 107 9.53 12.14 11.74
C VAL A 107 10.85 11.76 11.12
N VAL A 108 11.25 10.51 11.28
CA VAL A 108 12.43 9.94 10.59
C VAL A 108 11.92 9.02 9.49
N GLY A 109 12.51 9.05 8.30
CA GLY A 109 12.17 8.07 7.27
C GLY A 109 13.36 7.59 6.46
N ALA A 110 13.23 6.37 5.94
CA ALA A 110 14.31 5.65 5.26
C ALA A 110 13.77 4.53 4.37
N CYS A 111 14.58 4.09 3.40
CA CYS A 111 14.49 2.73 2.87
C CYS A 111 15.56 1.89 3.58
N ILE A 112 15.17 0.73 4.13
CA ILE A 112 16.07 -0.10 4.94
C ILE A 112 16.64 -1.30 4.17
N GLY A 113 17.74 -1.83 4.67
CA GLY A 113 18.39 -3.03 4.14
C GLY A 113 19.10 -2.74 2.82
N THR A 114 18.86 -3.56 1.81
CA THR A 114 19.49 -3.39 0.48
C THR A 114 18.66 -2.54 -0.48
N ASP A 115 17.52 -2.01 -0.04
CA ASP A 115 16.58 -1.30 -0.89
C ASP A 115 17.02 0.13 -1.22
N ALA A 116 17.22 0.40 -2.52
CA ALA A 116 17.64 1.70 -3.05
C ALA A 116 16.47 2.56 -3.57
N HIS A 117 15.23 2.10 -3.50
CA HIS A 117 14.09 2.76 -4.15
C HIS A 117 13.47 3.87 -3.29
N THR A 118 14.03 5.07 -3.36
CA THR A 118 13.58 6.20 -2.52
C THR A 118 12.35 6.95 -3.05
N VAL A 119 11.98 6.78 -4.32
CA VAL A 119 10.91 7.59 -4.97
C VAL A 119 9.61 7.61 -4.16
N GLY A 120 9.23 6.47 -3.56
CA GLY A 120 8.04 6.36 -2.72
C GLY A 120 8.15 7.18 -1.43
N ILE A 121 9.24 7.03 -0.67
CA ILE A 121 9.42 7.75 0.58
C ILE A 121 9.66 9.25 0.34
N ASP A 122 10.39 9.60 -0.72
CA ASP A 122 10.65 10.99 -1.13
C ASP A 122 9.36 11.71 -1.53
N ALA A 123 8.43 11.01 -2.17
CA ALA A 123 7.10 11.54 -2.48
C ALA A 123 6.29 11.90 -1.23
N ILE A 124 6.54 11.21 -0.10
CA ILE A 124 5.89 11.49 1.18
C ILE A 124 6.62 12.56 1.97
N LEU A 125 7.95 12.50 2.04
CA LEU A 125 8.75 13.37 2.91
C LEU A 125 9.06 14.72 2.26
N ASN A 126 9.56 14.73 1.02
CA ASN A 126 10.19 15.91 0.45
C ASN A 126 9.17 17.02 0.11
N VAL A 127 9.55 18.29 0.25
CA VAL A 127 8.66 19.45 0.00
C VAL A 127 7.92 19.38 -1.36
N LYS A 128 8.54 18.80 -2.40
CA LYS A 128 7.91 18.63 -3.73
C LYS A 128 6.62 17.81 -3.65
N GLY A 129 6.64 16.76 -2.83
CA GLY A 129 5.59 15.74 -2.72
C GLY A 129 5.25 15.07 -4.05
N ILE A 130 3.97 14.70 -4.24
CA ILE A 130 3.46 13.95 -5.39
C ILE A 130 2.07 14.43 -5.78
N ALA A 131 1.76 14.42 -7.09
CA ALA A 131 0.43 14.73 -7.62
C ALA A 131 -0.17 16.08 -7.14
N GLY A 132 0.67 17.08 -6.87
CA GLY A 132 0.24 18.40 -6.39
C GLY A 132 0.13 18.50 -4.86
N GLU A 133 0.19 17.38 -4.15
CA GLU A 133 0.29 17.37 -2.69
C GLU A 133 1.73 17.62 -2.23
N LYS A 134 1.90 18.42 -1.18
CA LYS A 134 3.20 18.74 -0.59
C LYS A 134 3.59 17.70 0.44
N GLY A 135 4.86 17.27 0.41
CA GLY A 135 5.40 16.32 1.38
C GLY A 135 5.48 16.88 2.80
N LEU A 136 5.80 16.01 3.77
CA LEU A 136 5.81 16.34 5.19
C LEU A 136 6.76 17.50 5.56
N GLU A 137 7.85 17.69 4.82
CA GLU A 137 8.77 18.83 5.01
C GLU A 137 8.12 20.21 4.79
N TYR A 138 7.01 20.27 4.02
CA TYR A 138 6.28 21.51 3.82
C TYR A 138 5.55 21.99 5.10
N TYR A 139 5.24 21.07 6.00
CA TYR A 139 4.46 21.36 7.20
C TYR A 139 5.36 21.95 8.28
N ARG A 140 5.07 23.18 8.69
CA ARG A 140 5.92 23.98 9.61
C ARG A 140 6.16 23.30 10.96
N GLU A 141 5.16 22.58 11.47
CA GLU A 141 5.18 21.93 12.78
C GLU A 141 5.65 20.48 12.72
N LEU A 142 6.09 20.01 11.55
CA LEU A 142 6.78 18.73 11.39
C LEU A 142 8.28 18.98 11.23
N LYS A 143 9.09 18.16 11.91
CA LYS A 143 10.54 18.07 11.69
C LYS A 143 10.78 16.73 11.00
N VAL A 144 11.27 16.77 9.77
CA VAL A 144 11.49 15.57 8.96
C VAL A 144 12.97 15.33 8.77
N THR A 145 13.42 14.10 9.03
CA THR A 145 14.77 13.62 8.76
C THR A 145 14.68 12.45 7.79
N ASN A 146 15.04 12.67 6.53
CA ASN A 146 15.11 11.64 5.50
C ASN A 146 16.53 11.06 5.46
N LEU A 147 16.69 9.80 5.85
CA LEU A 147 17.97 9.09 5.85
C LEU A 147 18.31 8.49 4.48
N GLY A 148 17.40 8.58 3.50
CA GLY A 148 17.61 8.08 2.15
C GLY A 148 17.41 6.57 2.05
N ALA A 149 18.29 5.91 1.29
CA ALA A 149 18.16 4.51 0.93
C ALA A 149 19.24 3.65 1.59
N GLN A 150 19.02 2.33 1.58
CA GLN A 150 19.96 1.32 2.07
C GLN A 150 20.46 1.55 3.51
N VAL A 151 19.56 2.05 4.37
CA VAL A 151 19.86 2.34 5.77
C VAL A 151 19.80 1.04 6.58
N SER A 152 20.80 0.78 7.43
CA SER A 152 20.75 -0.37 8.31
C SER A 152 19.71 -0.17 9.42
N VAL A 153 19.12 -1.26 9.94
CA VAL A 153 18.19 -1.18 11.06
C VAL A 153 18.82 -0.53 12.31
N PRO A 154 20.06 -0.87 12.70
CA PRO A 154 20.75 -0.18 13.80
C PRO A 154 20.89 1.33 13.58
N ASP A 155 21.31 1.77 12.38
CA ASP A 155 21.46 3.20 12.09
C ASP A 155 20.11 3.93 12.15
N LEU A 156 19.04 3.28 11.66
CA LEU A 156 17.70 3.83 11.75
C LEU A 156 17.24 4.00 13.21
N VAL A 157 17.53 3.03 14.07
CA VAL A 157 17.21 3.09 15.52
C VAL A 157 17.98 4.24 16.18
N GLU A 158 19.28 4.37 15.92
CA GLU A 158 20.11 5.42 16.50
C GLU A 158 19.68 6.82 16.01
N ALA A 159 19.39 6.97 14.73
CA ALA A 159 18.83 8.21 14.19
C ALA A 159 17.48 8.56 14.84
N ALA A 160 16.59 7.58 15.01
CA ALA A 160 15.31 7.78 15.69
C ALA A 160 15.48 8.22 17.16
N ARG A 161 16.49 7.69 17.87
CA ARG A 161 16.82 8.14 19.23
C ARG A 161 17.34 9.56 19.24
N ALA A 162 18.33 9.86 18.40
CA ALA A 162 18.97 11.17 18.31
C ALA A 162 17.94 12.27 18.00
N GLU A 163 17.03 11.97 17.06
CA GLU A 163 15.98 12.88 16.64
C GLU A 163 14.75 12.90 17.56
N ARG A 164 14.74 12.04 18.59
CA ARG A 164 13.59 11.82 19.48
C ARG A 164 12.31 11.65 18.67
N ALA A 165 12.38 10.76 17.67
CA ALA A 165 11.33 10.56 16.69
C ALA A 165 10.00 10.24 17.39
N ASP A 166 8.93 10.89 16.94
CA ASP A 166 7.56 10.50 17.29
C ASP A 166 7.06 9.41 16.33
N ALA A 167 7.57 9.40 15.10
CA ALA A 167 7.27 8.40 14.09
C ALA A 167 8.48 8.06 13.22
N VAL A 168 8.53 6.81 12.77
CA VAL A 168 9.52 6.27 11.84
C VAL A 168 8.78 5.69 10.64
N LEU A 169 9.10 6.18 9.44
CA LEU A 169 8.46 5.81 8.18
C LEU A 169 9.47 5.04 7.33
N VAL A 170 9.19 3.76 7.08
CA VAL A 170 10.06 2.90 6.29
C VAL A 170 9.41 2.54 4.96
N SER A 171 10.13 2.74 3.87
CA SER A 171 9.71 2.28 2.54
C SER A 171 10.43 0.98 2.16
N GLN A 172 9.67 -0.01 1.68
CA GLN A 172 10.19 -1.25 1.11
C GLN A 172 9.49 -1.56 -0.22
N VAL A 173 10.28 -1.66 -1.28
CA VAL A 173 9.87 -1.97 -2.64
C VAL A 173 10.35 -3.36 -3.06
N VAL A 174 11.53 -3.78 -2.59
CA VAL A 174 12.10 -5.09 -2.92
C VAL A 174 11.37 -6.21 -2.18
N THR A 175 10.70 -7.08 -2.93
CA THR A 175 9.87 -8.16 -2.37
C THR A 175 10.36 -9.57 -2.70
N GLN A 176 11.53 -9.70 -3.33
CA GLN A 176 12.08 -11.02 -3.65
C GLN A 176 12.25 -11.84 -2.37
N ARG A 177 11.76 -13.09 -2.37
CA ARG A 177 11.80 -13.99 -1.20
C ARG A 177 11.23 -13.34 0.08
N ASP A 178 10.20 -12.51 -0.08
CA ASP A 178 9.52 -11.81 1.01
C ASP A 178 10.43 -10.91 1.86
N ALA A 179 11.52 -10.39 1.27
CA ALA A 179 12.49 -9.54 1.97
C ALA A 179 11.84 -8.37 2.72
N HIS A 180 10.93 -7.63 2.08
CA HIS A 180 10.14 -6.57 2.72
C HIS A 180 9.45 -6.97 4.04
N LEU A 181 8.90 -8.19 4.15
CA LEU A 181 8.26 -8.69 5.37
C LEU A 181 9.30 -9.06 6.44
N HIS A 182 10.39 -9.72 6.04
CA HIS A 182 11.47 -10.08 6.94
C HIS A 182 12.13 -8.85 7.55
N ASN A 183 12.54 -7.90 6.71
CA ASN A 183 13.17 -6.63 7.11
C ASN A 183 12.26 -5.82 8.04
N THR A 184 10.95 -5.83 7.78
CA THR A 184 9.98 -5.14 8.64
C THR A 184 9.89 -5.78 10.02
N ARG A 185 9.85 -7.11 10.12
CA ARG A 185 9.82 -7.81 11.42
C ARG A 185 11.12 -7.59 12.19
N GLU A 186 12.26 -7.63 11.51
CA GLU A 186 13.58 -7.33 12.10
C GLU A 186 13.62 -5.90 12.65
N MET A 187 13.20 -4.91 11.85
CA MET A 187 13.13 -3.53 12.26
C MET A 187 12.18 -3.32 13.45
N SER A 188 10.98 -3.90 13.43
CA SER A 188 10.05 -3.84 14.56
C SER A 188 10.63 -4.46 15.83
N ALA A 189 11.31 -5.60 15.72
CA ALA A 189 11.98 -6.25 16.85
C ALA A 189 13.10 -5.37 17.42
N ALA A 190 13.96 -4.82 16.56
CA ALA A 190 15.05 -3.95 16.97
C ALA A 190 14.55 -2.68 17.71
N PHE A 191 13.50 -2.04 17.20
CA PHE A 191 12.89 -0.89 17.89
C PHE A 191 12.31 -1.26 19.27
N ARG A 192 11.74 -2.46 19.40
CA ARG A 192 11.15 -2.96 20.65
C ARG A 192 12.22 -3.30 21.68
N GLU A 193 13.35 -3.86 21.25
CA GLU A 193 14.49 -4.17 22.11
C GLU A 193 15.22 -2.89 22.54
N ALA A 194 15.43 -1.97 21.61
CA ALA A 194 16.14 -0.73 21.86
C ALA A 194 15.33 0.23 22.75
N MET A 195 14.03 0.38 22.51
CA MET A 195 13.25 1.45 23.14
C MET A 195 12.26 0.92 24.19
N PRO A 196 12.26 1.49 25.41
CA PRO A 196 11.27 1.14 26.42
C PRO A 196 9.83 1.30 25.91
N ALA A 197 8.93 0.47 26.42
CA ALA A 197 7.49 0.60 26.17
C ALA A 197 7.01 2.03 26.49
N GLY A 198 6.24 2.63 25.58
CA GLY A 198 5.76 4.01 25.69
C GLY A 198 6.75 5.09 25.21
N ARG A 199 8.02 4.74 24.95
CA ARG A 199 9.01 5.64 24.33
C ARG A 199 9.36 5.28 22.89
N ARG A 200 8.90 4.12 22.40
CA ARG A 200 9.02 3.72 21.00
C ARG A 200 8.19 4.66 20.10
N PRO A 201 8.75 5.16 18.97
CA PRO A 201 7.98 5.90 17.98
C PRO A 201 6.88 5.04 17.35
N LEU A 202 5.93 5.67 16.68
CA LEU A 202 5.08 4.97 15.73
C LEU A 202 5.92 4.40 14.60
N LEU A 203 5.81 3.11 14.34
CA LEU A 203 6.43 2.45 13.20
C LEU A 203 5.41 2.34 12.08
N ILE A 204 5.71 3.01 10.97
CA ILE A 204 4.88 3.04 9.77
C ILE A 204 5.70 2.47 8.63
N VAL A 205 5.13 1.51 7.90
CA VAL A 205 5.78 0.98 6.70
C VAL A 205 4.92 1.24 5.46
N GLY A 206 5.57 1.38 4.32
CA GLY A 206 4.90 1.58 3.05
C GLY A 206 5.62 0.90 1.91
N GLY A 207 4.86 0.53 0.88
CA GLY A 207 5.41 -0.20 -0.25
C GLY A 207 4.35 -0.79 -1.15
N PRO A 208 4.69 -1.10 -2.42
CA PRO A 208 3.72 -1.49 -3.44
C PRO A 208 3.09 -2.88 -3.24
N ARG A 209 3.56 -3.68 -2.28
CA ARG A 209 3.14 -5.07 -2.04
C ARG A 209 2.84 -5.39 -0.58
N PHE A 210 2.70 -4.40 0.30
CA PHE A 210 2.20 -4.66 1.63
C PHE A 210 0.69 -4.86 1.61
N ASP A 211 0.20 -5.79 2.43
CA ASP A 211 -1.21 -5.87 2.83
C ASP A 211 -1.40 -5.05 4.11
N GLU A 212 -2.32 -4.08 4.08
CA GLU A 212 -2.59 -3.17 5.20
C GLU A 212 -3.06 -3.89 6.47
N LYS A 213 -3.55 -5.14 6.35
CA LYS A 213 -4.02 -5.94 7.48
C LYS A 213 -2.89 -6.61 8.28
N MET A 214 -1.66 -6.59 7.78
CA MET A 214 -0.53 -7.29 8.39
C MET A 214 0.16 -6.51 9.52
N THR A 215 -0.40 -5.39 10.00
CA THR A 215 0.21 -4.54 11.04
C THR A 215 0.61 -5.34 12.28
N GLY A 216 -0.30 -6.17 12.80
CA GLY A 216 -0.07 -7.02 13.98
C GLY A 216 1.01 -8.09 13.75
N GLU A 217 0.99 -8.74 12.59
CA GLU A 217 1.99 -9.77 12.24
C GLU A 217 3.39 -9.18 12.07
N LEU A 218 3.48 -7.97 11.52
CA LEU A 218 4.73 -7.26 11.26
C LEU A 218 5.22 -6.44 12.47
N GLY A 219 4.39 -6.27 13.49
CA GLY A 219 4.72 -5.49 14.69
C GLY A 219 4.83 -3.99 14.44
N VAL A 220 4.08 -3.47 13.47
CA VAL A 220 4.06 -2.05 13.06
C VAL A 220 2.70 -1.45 13.38
N ASP A 221 2.63 -0.12 13.50
CA ASP A 221 1.41 0.58 13.90
C ASP A 221 0.53 0.91 12.69
N ARG A 222 1.13 1.11 11.51
CA ARG A 222 0.39 1.35 10.26
C ARG A 222 1.16 0.85 9.05
N ILE A 223 0.41 0.42 8.05
CA ILE A 223 0.89 0.09 6.72
C ILE A 223 0.19 1.04 5.73
N PHE A 224 0.95 1.56 4.77
CA PHE A 224 0.45 2.38 3.68
C PHE A 224 0.72 1.72 2.32
N GLY A 225 -0.35 1.49 1.56
CA GLY A 225 -0.30 0.87 0.24
C GLY A 225 0.00 1.84 -0.90
N ARG A 226 -0.26 1.36 -2.13
CA ARG A 226 -0.15 2.18 -3.35
C ARG A 226 -1.17 3.32 -3.33
N GLY A 227 -0.76 4.48 -3.83
CA GLY A 227 -1.64 5.66 -3.93
C GLY A 227 -1.70 6.50 -2.67
N THR A 228 -1.05 6.07 -1.57
CA THR A 228 -0.94 6.85 -0.33
C THR A 228 -0.35 8.23 -0.61
N THR A 229 -0.98 9.26 -0.06
CA THR A 229 -0.56 10.65 -0.24
C THR A 229 0.11 11.24 1.02
N PRO A 230 0.89 12.32 0.88
CA PRO A 230 1.45 13.02 2.04
C PRO A 230 0.40 13.52 3.03
N SER A 231 -0.77 13.99 2.54
CA SER A 231 -1.86 14.44 3.41
C SER A 231 -2.43 13.28 4.24
N GLU A 232 -2.56 12.10 3.66
CA GLU A 232 -2.98 10.90 4.39
C GLU A 232 -2.01 10.55 5.53
N VAL A 233 -0.72 10.51 5.23
CA VAL A 233 0.32 10.22 6.21
C VAL A 233 0.34 11.28 7.33
N ALA A 234 0.30 12.57 6.98
CA ALA A 234 0.25 13.66 7.95
C ALA A 234 -0.98 13.58 8.87
N SER A 235 -2.14 13.29 8.28
CA SER A 235 -3.42 13.17 9.00
C SER A 235 -3.40 11.99 9.98
N TYR A 236 -2.88 10.84 9.56
CA TYR A 236 -2.70 9.68 10.43
C TYR A 236 -1.75 9.97 11.59
N LEU A 237 -0.59 10.58 11.32
CA LEU A 237 0.39 10.93 12.36
C LEU A 237 -0.24 11.81 13.44
N VAL A 238 -1.00 12.83 13.05
CA VAL A 238 -1.72 13.70 14.00
C VAL A 238 -2.80 12.90 14.74
N HIS A 239 -3.61 12.11 14.04
CA HIS A 239 -4.64 11.29 14.68
C HIS A 239 -4.04 10.38 15.77
N ALA A 240 -3.02 9.61 15.43
CA ALA A 240 -2.42 8.62 16.32
C ALA A 240 -1.64 9.26 17.49
N LEU A 241 -0.86 10.32 17.24
CA LEU A 241 0.03 10.90 18.28
C LEU A 241 -0.61 12.01 19.08
N VAL A 242 -1.58 12.73 18.49
CA VAL A 242 -2.13 13.96 19.06
C VAL A 242 -3.56 13.76 19.56
N ALA A 243 -4.40 13.05 18.82
CA ALA A 243 -5.80 12.85 19.23
C ALA A 243 -5.96 11.75 20.30
N GLN A 244 -5.15 10.68 20.25
CA GLN A 244 -5.32 9.55 21.18
C GLN A 244 -4.70 9.74 22.58
N LYS A 245 -3.77 10.69 22.77
CA LYS A 245 -3.15 10.94 24.09
C LYS A 245 -4.12 11.40 25.18
N VAL A 246 -5.35 11.80 24.81
CA VAL A 246 -6.42 12.17 25.76
C VAL A 246 -7.10 10.96 26.40
N LYS A 247 -7.16 9.80 25.73
CA LYS A 247 -7.83 8.61 26.30
C LYS A 247 -7.01 7.87 27.35
N ALA A 248 -5.69 8.06 27.39
CA ALA A 248 -4.81 7.44 28.38
C ALA A 248 -4.54 8.34 29.60
N SER A 249 -5.05 9.57 29.60
CA SER A 249 -4.86 10.57 30.67
C SER A 249 -6.18 11.08 31.27
N ALA A 250 -7.30 10.44 30.92
CA ALA A 250 -8.62 10.56 31.54
C ALA A 250 -9.00 9.22 32.16
#